data_AF-A0A9D8INS6-F1
#
_entry.id   AF-A0A9D8INS6-F1
#
_cell.length_a   1.000
_cell.length_b   1.000
_cell.length_c   1.000
_cell.angle_alpha   90.00
_cell.angle_beta   90.00
_cell.angle_gamma   90.00
#
_symmetry.space_group_name_H-M   'P 1'
#
loop_
_entity.id
_entity.type
_entity.pdbx_description
1 polymer ?
#
loop_
_entity_poly.entity_id
_entity_poly.type
_entity_poly.pdbx_seq_one_letter_code
_entity_poly.pdbx_strand_id
1 'polypeptide(L)' 'MRAGLDAAISQAEKSWREGGIPIGSTLLDASGRVVAAGHNQRVQSGDPTAHAEVDCI' A
#
# COMPACT_ATOMS: atom_id res chain seq x y z
N MET A 1 -7.21 5.91 13.05
CA MET A 1 -7.99 5.39 11.89
C MET A 1 -7.83 6.25 10.63
N ARG A 2 -8.19 7.54 10.63
CA ARG A 2 -8.09 8.39 9.41
C ARG A 2 -6.68 8.47 8.81
N ALA A 3 -5.65 8.61 9.66
CA ALA A 3 -4.25 8.61 9.22
C ALA A 3 -3.84 7.33 8.46
N GLY A 4 -4.40 6.17 8.83
CA GLY A 4 -4.13 4.91 8.13
C GLY A 4 -4.79 4.86 6.76
N LEU A 5 -6.02 5.36 6.67
CA LEU A 5 -6.73 5.46 5.38
C LEU A 5 -6.03 6.46 4.45
N ASP A 6 -5.61 7.62 4.96
CA ASP A 6 -4.89 8.63 4.18
C ASP A 6 -3.56 8.06 3.64
N ALA A 7 -2.84 7.28 4.45
CA ALA A 7 -1.62 6.59 4.02
C ALA A 7 -1.89 5.54 2.92
N ALA A 8 -2.93 4.72 3.08
CA ALA A 8 -3.32 3.73 2.07
C ALA A 8 -3.74 4.38 0.75
N ILE A 9 -4.46 5.51 0.79
CA ILE A 9 -4.82 6.28 -0.41
C ILE A 9 -3.56 6.81 -1.11
N SER A 10 -2.62 7.39 -0.36
CA SER A 10 -1.34 7.87 -0.92
C SER A 10 -0.55 6.75 -1.62
N GLN A 11 -0.56 5.55 -1.05
CA GLN A 11 0.05 4.36 -1.66
C GLN A 11 -0.71 3.89 -2.91
N ALA A 12 -2.04 3.89 -2.90
CA ALA A 12 -2.83 3.58 -4.09
C ALA A 12 -2.57 4.57 -5.24
N GLU A 13 -2.47 5.86 -4.94
CA GLU A 13 -2.09 6.89 -5.90
C GLU A 13 -0.67 6.69 -6.43
N LYS A 14 0.27 6.26 -5.59
CA LYS A 14 1.63 5.92 -6.02
C LYS A 14 1.61 4.78 -7.03
N SER A 15 0.93 3.67 -6.73
CA SER A 15 0.81 2.55 -7.68
C SER A 15 0.22 3.01 -9.01
N TRP A 16 -0.83 3.83 -8.98
CA TRP A 16 -1.41 4.42 -10.19
C TRP A 16 -0.39 5.21 -11.01
N ARG A 17 0.38 6.11 -10.38
CA ARG A 17 1.39 6.95 -11.06
C ARG A 17 2.52 6.12 -11.67
N GLU A 18 2.82 4.96 -11.11
CA GLU A 18 3.82 4.02 -11.62
C GLU A 18 3.26 3.08 -12.70
N GLY A 19 1.99 3.22 -13.08
CA GLY A 19 1.33 2.36 -14.07
C GLY A 19 0.83 1.03 -13.51
N GLY A 20 0.82 0.88 -12.18
CA GLY A 20 0.31 -0.26 -11.45
C GLY A 20 -1.20 -0.22 -11.17
N ILE A 21 -1.63 -1.12 -10.29
CA ILE A 21 -3.04 -1.27 -9.89
C ILE A 21 -3.28 -0.43 -8.63
N PRO A 22 -4.22 0.52 -8.62
CA PRO A 22 -4.36 1.51 -7.54
C PRO A 22 -4.92 0.91 -6.25
N ILE A 23 -4.09 0.16 -5.54
CA ILE A 23 -4.39 -0.49 -4.26
C ILE A 23 -3.23 -0.16 -3.32
N GLY A 24 -3.56 0.41 -2.17
CA GLY A 24 -2.63 0.64 -1.07
C GLY A 24 -3.06 -0.09 0.19
N SER A 25 -2.10 -0.41 1.04
CA SER A 25 -2.29 -1.06 2.33
C SER A 25 -1.56 -0.28 3.41
N THR A 26 -2.03 -0.40 4.65
CA THR A 26 -1.41 0.23 5.81
C THR A 26 -1.58 -0.67 7.02
N LEU A 27 -0.49 -0.89 7.75
CA LEU A 27 -0.48 -1.63 9.01
C LEU A 27 -0.50 -0.64 10.18
N LEU A 28 -1.43 -0.84 11.11
CA LEU A 28 -1.57 -0.04 12.32
C LEU A 28 -1.18 -0.87 13.55
N ASP A 29 -0.50 -0.26 14.51
CA ASP A 29 -0.34 -0.83 15.84
C ASP A 29 -1.63 -0.69 16.67
N ALA A 30 -1.64 -1.28 17.87
CA ALA A 30 -2.79 -1.24 18.78
C ALA A 30 -3.16 0.18 19.25
N SER A 31 -2.24 1.14 19.15
CA SER A 31 -2.51 2.57 19.43
C SER A 31 -3.10 3.31 18.23
N GLY A 32 -3.22 2.64 17.08
CA GLY A 32 -3.73 3.21 15.83
C GLY A 32 -2.70 4.01 15.04
N ARG A 33 -1.41 3.88 15.37
CA ARG A 33 -0.31 4.51 14.64
C ARG A 33 0.11 3.65 13.46
N VAL A 34 0.40 4.30 12.33
CA VAL A 34 0.94 3.65 11.13
C VAL A 34 2.35 3.15 11.41
N VAL A 35 2.56 1.84 11.24
CA VAL A 35 3.88 1.21 11.37
C VAL A 35 4.47 0.77 10.03
N ALA A 36 3.62 0.55 9.03
CA ALA A 36 4.03 0.27 7.65
C ALA A 36 2.93 0.68 6.66
N ALA A 37 3.32 0.93 5.41
CA ALA A 37 2.42 1.17 4.30
C ALA A 37 3.07 0.69 3.01
N GLY A 38 2.27 0.10 2.12
CA GLY A 38 2.73 -0.45 0.84
C GLY A 38 1.67 -0.32 -0.24
N HIS A 39 2.05 -0.55 -1.49
CA HIS A 39 1.17 -0.47 -2.65
C HIS A 39 1.34 -1.67 -3.56
N ASN A 40 0.34 -1.94 -4.40
CA ASN A 40 0.44 -3.04 -5.34
C ASN A 40 1.57 -2.76 -6.35
N GLN A 41 2.52 -3.69 -6.43
CA GLN A 41 3.67 -3.64 -7.32
C GLN A 41 3.63 -4.71 -8.42
N ARG A 42 2.52 -5.46 -8.55
CA ARG A 42 2.41 -6.61 -9.46
C ARG A 42 2.81 -6.30 -10.89
N VAL A 43 2.46 -5.11 -11.38
CA VAL A 43 2.73 -4.69 -12.75
C VAL A 43 4.17 -4.19 -12.89
N GLN A 44 4.64 -3.41 -11.91
CA GLN A 44 5.96 -2.77 -11.90
C GLN A 44 7.09 -3.78 -11.74
N SER A 45 6.91 -4.77 -10.86
CA SER A 45 7.91 -5.80 -10.59
C SER A 45 7.76 -7.04 -11.47
N GLY A 46 6.61 -7.23 -12.12
CA GLY A 46 6.27 -8.47 -12.82
C GLY A 46 6.03 -9.67 -11.89
N ASP A 47 5.92 -9.44 -10.58
CA ASP A 47 5.71 -10.49 -9.58
C ASP A 47 4.21 -10.62 -9.25
N PRO A 48 3.57 -11.79 -9.51
CA PRO A 48 2.16 -12.00 -9.21
C PRO A 48 1.84 -11.94 -7.70
N THR A 49 2.84 -12.05 -6.83
CA THR A 49 2.68 -12.03 -5.37
C THR A 49 2.86 -10.65 -4.75
N ALA A 50 3.41 -9.68 -5.49
CA ALA A 50 3.72 -8.33 -5.00
C ALA A 50 2.46 -7.44 -4.88
N HIS A 51 1.50 -7.90 -4.09
CA HIS A 51 0.29 -7.18 -3.71
C HIS A 51 0.60 -6.11 -2.66
N ALA A 52 -0.35 -5.19 -2.45
CA ALA A 52 -0.17 -4.09 -1.49
C ALA A 52 0.02 -4.60 -0.06
N GLU A 53 -0.63 -5.70 0.29
CA GLU A 53 -0.50 -6.36 1.60
C GLU A 53 0.89 -6.95 1.80
N VAL A 54 1.48 -7.53 0.76
CA VAL A 54 2.83 -8.13 0.81
C VAL A 54 3.89 -7.04 0.87
N ASP A 55 3.75 -5.98 0.08
CA ASP A 55 4.65 -4.82 0.11
C ASP A 55 4.60 -4.03 1.44
N CYS A 56 3.45 -4.09 2.13
CA CYS A 56 3.24 -3.43 3.41
C CYS A 56 3.86 -4.19 4.60
N ILE A 57 4.28 -5.45 4.43
CA ILE A 57 4.87 -6.30 5.48
C ILE A 57 6.39 -6.27 5.34
#